data_AF-A0A845JQE8-F1
#
_entry.id   AF-A0A845JQE8-F1
#
_cell.length_a   1.000
_cell.length_b   1.000
_cell.length_c   1.000
_cell.angle_alpha   90.00
_cell.angle_beta   90.00
_cell.angle_gamma   90.00
#
_symmetry.space_group_name_H-M   'P 1'
#
loop_
_entity.id
_entity.type
_entity.pdbx_description
1 polymer ?
#
loop_
_entity_poly.entity_id
_entity_poly.type
_entity_poly.pdbx_seq_one_letter_code
_entity_poly.pdbx_strand_id
1 'polypeptide(L)'
;MRKIRILVVDDAVVVRKIVTNTLSSDPDIEVAATAANGKIALQKIPQIKPDILTLDIEIPEIAFRYARTGIHHENCRGEVR
;
A
#
# COMPACT_ATOMS: atom_id res chain seq x y z
N MET A 1 -2.95 -16.08 15.13
CA MET A 1 -2.39 -14.71 15.11
C MET A 1 -3.26 -13.87 14.18
N ARG A 2 -3.31 -12.54 14.36
CA ARG A 2 -4.08 -11.65 13.45
C ARG A 2 -3.21 -11.38 12.22
N LYS A 3 -3.73 -11.64 11.02
CA LYS A 3 -3.01 -11.36 9.77
C LYS A 3 -2.74 -9.86 9.62
N ILE A 4 -1.58 -9.50 9.08
CA ILE A 4 -1.21 -8.13 8.74
C ILE A 4 -1.95 -7.76 7.45
N ARG A 5 -2.80 -6.73 7.52
CA ARG A 5 -3.67 -6.35 6.40
C ARG A 5 -3.01 -5.26 5.57
N ILE A 6 -2.76 -5.53 4.29
CA ILE A 6 -2.02 -4.64 3.39
C ILE A 6 -2.93 -4.07 2.30
N LEU A 7 -2.78 -2.77 2.02
CA LEU A 7 -3.33 -2.12 0.83
C LEU A 7 -2.22 -1.83 -0.17
N VAL A 8 -2.30 -2.43 -1.36
CA VAL A 8 -1.33 -2.22 -2.45
C VAL A 8 -1.80 -1.10 -3.38
N VAL A 9 -0.98 -0.07 -3.57
CA VAL A 9 -1.29 1.05 -4.47
C VAL A 9 -0.24 1.22 -5.55
N ASP A 10 -0.65 0.98 -6.79
CA ASP A 10 0.22 1.01 -7.97
C ASP A 10 -0.64 1.15 -9.23
N ASP A 11 -0.25 2.02 -10.17
CA ASP A 11 -0.99 2.27 -11.41
C ASP A 11 -0.79 1.15 -12.44
N ALA A 12 0.36 0.48 -12.42
CA ALA A 12 0.68 -0.65 -13.27
C ALA A 12 0.00 -1.93 -12.79
N VAL A 13 -0.95 -2.42 -13.59
CA VAL A 13 -1.70 -3.66 -13.33
C VAL A 13 -0.78 -4.86 -13.11
N VAL A 14 0.33 -4.92 -13.86
CA VAL A 14 1.30 -6.02 -13.78
C VAL A 14 2.02 -6.01 -12.44
N VAL A 15 2.54 -4.86 -12.02
CA VAL A 15 3.25 -4.71 -10.73
C VAL A 15 2.30 -5.03 -9.58
N ARG A 16 1.08 -4.49 -9.62
CA ARG A 16 0.05 -4.78 -8.61
C ARG A 16 -0.26 -6.27 -8.47
N LYS A 17 -0.30 -7.01 -9.57
CA LYS A 17 -0.49 -8.48 -9.55
C LYS A 17 0.71 -9.20 -8.95
N ILE A 18 1.93 -8.83 -9.35
CA ILE A 18 3.17 -9.44 -8.84
C ILE A 18 3.25 -9.23 -7.32
N VAL A 19 3.12 -7.98 -6.86
CA VAL A 19 3.18 -7.63 -5.44
C VAL A 19 2.07 -8.35 -4.66
N THR A 20 0.84 -8.36 -5.18
CA THR A 20 -0.27 -9.07 -4.52
C THR A 20 0.02 -10.56 -4.37
N ASN A 21 0.52 -11.22 -5.42
CA ASN A 21 0.82 -12.64 -5.39
C ASN A 21 1.98 -12.96 -4.43
N THR A 22 3.03 -12.15 -4.44
CA THR A 22 4.18 -12.29 -3.53
C THR A 22 3.77 -12.10 -2.07
N LEU A 23 2.96 -11.09 -1.76
CA LEU A 23 2.47 -10.87 -0.41
C LEU A 23 1.47 -11.95 0.04
N SER A 24 0.65 -12.45 -0.88
CA SER A 24 -0.37 -13.47 -0.57
C SER A 24 0.22 -14.87 -0.35
N SER A 25 1.50 -15.10 -0.69
CA SER A 25 2.17 -16.38 -0.39
C SER A 25 2.59 -16.51 1.08
N ASP A 26 2.64 -15.40 1.81
CA ASP A 26 2.94 -15.41 3.25
C ASP A 26 1.64 -15.66 4.05
N PRO A 27 1.59 -16.71 4.90
CA PRO A 27 0.39 -17.03 5.68
C PRO A 27 -0.02 -15.95 6.70
N ASP A 28 0.92 -15.12 7.15
CA ASP A 28 0.69 -14.06 8.12
C ASP A 28 0.21 -12.74 7.48
N ILE A 29 0.20 -12.67 6.15
CA ILE A 29 -0.20 -11.48 5.39
C ILE A 29 -1.56 -11.69 4.73
N GLU A 30 -2.34 -10.61 4.66
CA GLU A 30 -3.59 -10.53 3.92
C GLU A 30 -3.57 -9.27 3.05
N VAL A 31 -3.63 -9.44 1.72
CA VAL A 31 -3.85 -8.30 0.81
C VAL A 31 -5.33 -7.94 0.83
N ALA A 32 -5.69 -7.01 1.73
CA ALA A 32 -7.07 -6.67 2.00
C ALA A 32 -7.72 -5.84 0.86
N ALA A 33 -6.91 -5.09 0.11
CA ALA A 33 -7.37 -4.39 -1.09
C ALA A 33 -6.20 -3.97 -1.99
N THR A 34 -6.54 -3.64 -3.23
CA THR A 34 -5.62 -3.00 -4.18
C THR A 34 -6.24 -1.73 -4.74
N ALA A 35 -5.42 -0.75 -5.12
CA ALA A 35 -5.84 0.50 -5.72
C ALA A 35 -4.94 0.86 -6.92
N ALA A 36 -5.56 1.41 -7.97
CA ALA A 36 -4.84 1.82 -9.18
C ALA A 36 -4.29 3.25 -9.12
N ASN A 37 -4.62 4.00 -8.06
CA ASN A 37 -4.11 5.35 -7.85
C ASN A 37 -4.38 5.85 -6.43
N GLY A 38 -3.68 6.92 -6.12
CA GLY A 38 -4.19 8.13 -5.47
C GLY A 38 -5.50 8.04 -4.67
N LYS A 39 -6.49 8.50 -5.41
CA LYS A 39 -7.84 8.79 -4.96
C LYS A 39 -8.57 7.53 -4.54
N ILE A 40 -8.38 6.42 -5.27
CA ILE A 40 -9.01 5.13 -4.96
C ILE A 40 -8.48 4.61 -3.61
N ALA A 41 -7.17 4.70 -3.36
CA ALA A 41 -6.59 4.26 -2.10
C ALA A 41 -7.19 5.03 -0.92
N LEU A 42 -7.24 6.37 -1.02
CA LEU A 42 -7.83 7.26 -0.02
C LEU A 42 -9.29 6.93 0.31
N GLN A 43 -10.09 6.54 -0.69
CA GLN A 43 -11.48 6.12 -0.49
C GLN A 43 -11.60 4.75 0.19
N LYS A 44 -10.66 3.84 -0.10
CA LYS A 44 -10.67 2.46 0.43
C LYS A 44 -10.16 2.38 1.86
N ILE A 45 -9.21 3.21 2.26
CA ILE A 45 -8.57 3.12 3.59
C ILE A 45 -9.54 3.18 4.76
N PRO A 46 -10.53 4.09 4.85
CA PRO A 46 -11.48 4.06 5.97
C PRO A 46 -12.39 2.82 5.99
N GLN A 47 -12.61 2.19 4.83
CA GLN A 47 -13.44 0.99 4.68
C GLN A 47 -12.64 -0.28 5.03
N ILE A 48 -11.39 -0.34 4.55
CA ILE A 48 -10.53 -1.51 4.67
C ILE A 48 -9.74 -1.50 5.97
N LYS A 49 -9.37 -0.33 6.51
CA LYS A 49 -8.50 -0.17 7.68
C LYS A 49 -7.24 -1.06 7.58
N PRO A 50 -6.38 -0.86 6.56
CA PRO A 50 -5.15 -1.61 6.43
C PRO A 50 -4.16 -1.25 7.55
N ASP A 51 -3.31 -2.21 7.92
CA ASP A 51 -2.20 -2.02 8.84
C ASP A 51 -0.98 -1.42 8.13
N ILE A 52 -0.77 -1.79 6.87
CA ILE A 52 0.35 -1.34 6.03
C ILE A 52 -0.19 -0.91 4.66
N LEU A 53 0.42 0.11 4.08
CA LEU A 53 0.13 0.57 2.73
C LEU A 53 1.42 0.56 1.90
N THR A 54 1.40 -0.08 0.74
CA THR A 54 2.48 0.04 -0.25
C THR A 54 2.10 1.12 -1.25
N LEU A 55 3.02 2.02 -1.54
CA LEU A 55 2.77 3.15 -2.43
C LEU A 55 3.89 3.23 -3.47
N ASP A 56 3.49 3.30 -4.73
CA ASP A 56 4.37 3.72 -5.81
C ASP A 56 4.81 5.17 -5.62
N ILE A 57 6.12 5.40 -5.68
CA ILE A 57 6.76 6.71 -5.49
C ILE A 57 6.33 7.72 -6.55
N GLU A 58 5.93 7.25 -7.74
CA GLU A 58 5.41 8.10 -8.81
C GLU A 58 4.00 8.64 -8.50
N ILE A 59 3.35 8.18 -7.42
CA ILE A 59 2.03 8.62 -6.94
C ILE A 59 2.18 9.40 -5.60
N PRO A 60 2.79 10.60 -5.61
CA PRO A 60 3.09 11.36 -4.38
C PRO A 60 1.83 11.87 -3.66
N GLU A 61 0.70 11.99 -4.36
CA GLU A 61 -0.52 12.62 -3.85
C GLU A 61 -1.09 11.91 -2.60
N ILE A 62 -0.92 10.58 -2.50
CA ILE A 62 -1.34 9.80 -1.32
C ILE A 62 -0.37 10.02 -0.16
N ALA A 63 0.93 9.94 -0.43
CA ALA A 63 1.98 10.08 0.58
C ALA A 63 1.81 11.38 1.37
N PHE A 64 1.64 12.50 0.66
CA PHE A 64 1.49 13.81 1.28
C PHE A 64 0.22 13.97 2.12
N ARG A 65 -0.88 13.31 1.75
CA ARG A 65 -2.13 13.39 2.52
C ARG A 65 -2.10 12.46 3.74
N TYR A 66 -1.51 11.28 3.64
CA TYR A 66 -1.42 10.34 4.75
C TYR A 66 -0.35 10.68 5.77
N ALA A 67 0.81 11.20 5.35
CA ALA A 67 1.87 11.64 6.26
C ALA A 67 1.38 12.74 7.22
N ARG A 68 0.47 13.61 6.77
CA ARG A 68 -0.16 14.63 7.63
C ARG A 68 -1.20 14.08 8.61
N THR A 69 -1.67 12.84 8.42
CA THR A 69 -2.71 12.22 9.24
C THR A 69 -2.19 11.13 10.19
N GLY A 70 -0.86 10.86 10.22
CA GLY A 70 -0.22 10.14 11.33
C GLY A 70 -0.04 8.64 11.17
N ILE A 71 0.71 8.19 10.14
CA ILE A 71 1.28 6.84 10.09
C ILE A 71 2.79 6.94 10.33
N HIS A 72 3.33 6.12 11.23
CA HIS A 72 4.78 6.01 11.48
C HIS A 72 5.49 5.57 10.19
N HIS A 73 6.39 6.41 9.71
CA HIS A 73 7.22 6.19 8.54
C HIS A 73 8.31 5.18 8.90
N GLU A 74 8.25 3.95 8.41
CA GLU A 74 9.46 3.13 8.30
C GLU A 74 10.04 3.34 6.90
N ASN A 75 11.31 3.74 6.92
CA ASN A 75 11.99 4.43 5.84
C ASN A 75 12.45 3.41 4.78
N CYS A 76 11.67 3.16 3.73
CA CYS A 76 12.18 2.50 2.53
C CYS A 76 13.09 3.47 1.77
N ARG A 77 14.35 3.59 2.22
CA ARG A 77 15.42 4.25 1.46
C ARG A 77 15.77 3.39 0.25
N GLY A 78 15.09 3.62 -0.87
CA GLY A 78 15.67 3.35 -2.17
C GLY A 78 16.63 4.49 -2.50
N GLU A 79 17.93 4.20 -2.53
CA GLU A 79 18.92 5.08 -3.16
C GLU A 79 18.53 5.24 -4.63
N VAL A 80 18.02 6.42 -5.01
CA VAL A 80 18.04 6.89 -6.39
C VAL A 80 19.49 7.32 -6.64
N ARG A 81 20.23 6.47 -7.35
CA ARG A 81 21.42 6.89 -8.10
C ARG A 81 21.01 7.28 -9.50
#